data_AF-A0AA39P432-F1
#
_entry.id   AF-A0AA39P432-F1
#
_cell.length_a   1.000
_cell.length_b   1.000
_cell.length_c   1.000
_cell.angle_alpha   90.00
_cell.angle_beta   90.00
_cell.angle_gamma   90.00
#
_symmetry.space_group_name_H-M   'P 1'
#
loop_
_entity.id
_entity.type
_entity.pdbx_description
1 polymer ?
#
loop_
_entity_poly.entity_id
_entity_poly.type
_entity_poly.pdbx_seq_one_letter_code
_entity_poly.pdbx_strand_id
1 'polypeptide(L)'
;MDVRYDARVSPAEHPCPWMRGNEDDSTEEHPWQATVMGNVPPSYSLCEHVNYVYVTELRTLLLPSMKNIVRRLVIECVADGFDTVRKAV
;
A
#
# COMPACT_ATOMS: atom_id res chain seq x y z
N MET A 1 -22.54 27.72 0.52
CA MET A 1 -21.87 26.92 1.55
C MET A 1 -20.38 26.96 1.20
N ASP A 2 -19.69 28.01 1.63
CA ASP A 2 -18.29 28.26 1.30
C ASP A 2 -17.38 27.41 2.18
N VAL A 3 -16.74 26.42 1.58
CA VAL A 3 -15.72 25.60 2.24
C VAL A 3 -14.44 26.43 2.29
N ARG A 4 -14.15 27.00 3.46
CA ARG A 4 -12.86 27.66 3.74
C ARG A 4 -11.76 26.61 3.71
N TYR A 5 -10.94 26.61 2.66
CA TYR A 5 -9.69 25.87 2.63
C TYR A 5 -8.69 26.55 3.59
N ASP A 6 -8.25 25.82 4.62
CA ASP A 6 -7.15 26.25 5.47
C ASP A 6 -5.86 26.23 4.64
N ALA A 7 -5.24 27.40 4.45
CA ALA A 7 -4.04 27.57 3.61
C ALA A 7 -2.80 26.81 4.12
N ARG A 8 -2.89 26.12 5.27
CA ARG A 8 -1.81 25.34 5.88
C ARG A 8 -1.88 23.83 5.63
N VAL A 9 -2.95 23.34 5.00
CA VAL A 9 -3.08 21.93 4.65
C VAL A 9 -2.78 21.79 3.15
N SER A 10 -1.57 21.36 2.82
CA SER A 10 -1.25 20.95 1.44
C SER A 10 -2.21 19.82 1.07
N PRO A 11 -2.95 19.92 -0.07
CA PRO A 11 -3.68 18.76 -0.58
C PRO A 11 -2.71 17.58 -0.65
N ALA A 12 -3.16 16.42 -0.20
CA ALA A 12 -2.39 15.19 -0.37
C ALA A 12 -2.43 14.84 -1.86
N GLU A 13 -1.48 15.37 -2.61
CA GLU A 13 -1.27 15.03 -4.01
C GLU A 13 -0.50 13.70 -4.04
N HIS A 14 -1.13 12.66 -4.59
CA HIS A 14 -0.42 11.43 -4.86
C HIS A 14 0.71 11.76 -5.85
N PRO A 15 1.94 11.26 -5.65
CA PRO A 15 3.08 11.57 -6.52
C PRO A 15 2.87 11.18 -7.98
N CYS A 16 1.82 10.40 -8.27
CA CYS A 16 1.39 10.03 -9.61
C CYS A 16 -0.14 10.22 -9.75
N PRO A 17 -0.65 11.16 -10.56
CA PRO A 17 -2.08 11.29 -10.76
C PRO A 17 -2.60 10.10 -11.58
N TRP A 18 -3.28 9.14 -10.94
CA TRP A 18 -3.99 8.05 -11.63
C TRP A 18 -5.27 8.50 -12.36
N MET A 19 -5.34 9.79 -12.72
CA MET A 19 -6.53 10.34 -13.36
C MET A 19 -6.62 9.81 -14.80
N ARG A 20 -7.66 9.01 -15.07
CA ARG A 20 -8.00 8.59 -16.43
C ARG A 20 -8.34 9.84 -17.25
N GLY A 21 -7.58 10.11 -18.31
CA GLY A 21 -8.02 10.98 -19.40
C GLY A 21 -7.22 12.25 -19.69
N ASN A 22 -5.96 12.39 -19.25
CA ASN A 22 -5.10 13.43 -19.81
C ASN A 22 -4.22 12.81 -20.91
N GLU A 23 -4.42 13.24 -22.15
CA GLU A 23 -3.70 12.82 -23.36
C GLU A 23 -2.27 13.37 -23.43
N ASP A 24 -1.60 13.54 -22.29
CA ASP A 24 -0.20 13.98 -22.26
C ASP A 24 0.70 12.75 -22.11
N ASP A 25 1.07 12.18 -23.25
CA ASP A 25 1.84 10.95 -23.44
C ASP A 25 3.34 11.14 -23.11
N SER A 26 3.66 11.93 -22.07
CA SER A 26 5.02 12.47 -21.85
C SER A 26 5.66 12.12 -20.50
N THR A 27 5.22 11.06 -19.82
CA THR A 27 5.97 10.51 -18.66
C THR A 27 6.08 8.98 -18.75
N GLU A 28 7.28 8.50 -19.08
CA GLU A 28 7.68 7.08 -19.20
C GLU A 28 7.54 6.28 -17.88
N GLU A 29 7.08 6.91 -16.79
CA GLU A 29 6.96 6.32 -15.47
C GLU A 29 5.63 5.55 -15.27
N HIS A 30 4.72 5.59 -16.24
CA HIS A 30 3.39 5.01 -16.11
C HIS A 30 3.09 3.97 -17.18
N PRO A 31 2.32 2.90 -16.85
CA PRO A 31 1.85 1.97 -17.86
C PRO A 31 1.04 2.73 -18.91
N TRP A 32 1.31 2.45 -20.19
CA TRP A 32 0.61 3.08 -21.31
C TRP A 32 -0.91 3.04 -21.12
N GLN A 33 -1.61 4.10 -21.54
CA GLN A 33 -3.08 4.14 -21.44
C GLN A 33 -3.73 2.92 -22.11
N ALA A 34 -3.17 2.47 -23.24
CA ALA A 34 -3.60 1.24 -23.92
C ALA A 34 -3.50 -0.01 -23.01
N THR A 35 -2.49 -0.09 -22.15
CA THR A 35 -2.32 -1.17 -21.17
C THR A 35 -3.35 -1.08 -20.05
N VAL A 36 -3.68 0.12 -19.57
CA VAL A 36 -4.67 0.34 -18.50
C VAL A 36 -6.11 0.13 -18.99
N MET A 37 -6.39 0.50 -20.25
CA MET A 37 -7.70 0.34 -20.89
C MET A 37 -7.88 -1.01 -21.59
N GLY A 38 -6.85 -1.86 -21.56
CA GLY A 38 -6.88 -3.17 -22.20
C GLY A 38 -7.94 -4.09 -21.58
N ASN A 39 -8.42 -5.03 -22.37
CA ASN A 39 -9.34 -6.06 -21.88
C ASN A 39 -8.63 -6.93 -20.84
N VAL A 40 -9.35 -7.21 -19.75
CA VAL A 40 -8.89 -8.11 -18.70
C VAL A 40 -8.64 -9.50 -19.31
N PRO A 41 -7.49 -10.15 -19.03
CA PRO A 41 -7.20 -11.46 -19.59
C PRO A 41 -8.21 -12.51 -19.09
N PRO A 42 -8.52 -13.53 -19.89
CA PRO A 42 -9.51 -14.56 -19.52
C PRO A 42 -9.09 -15.37 -18.28
N SER A 43 -7.80 -15.37 -17.93
CA SER A 43 -7.27 -16.02 -16.72
C SER A 43 -7.37 -15.17 -15.45
N TYR A 44 -7.81 -13.91 -15.54
CA TYR A 44 -7.78 -12.98 -14.40
C TYR A 44 -8.52 -13.51 -13.17
N SER A 45 -9.76 -13.98 -13.35
CA SER A 45 -10.59 -14.48 -12.24
C SER A 45 -9.97 -15.68 -11.53
N LEU A 46 -9.32 -16.57 -12.28
CA LEU A 46 -8.58 -17.70 -11.72
C LEU A 46 -7.39 -17.20 -10.91
N CYS A 47 -6.57 -16.30 -11.46
CA CYS A 47 -5.41 -15.75 -10.77
C CYS A 47 -5.80 -14.98 -9.51
N GLU A 48 -6.88 -14.20 -9.55
CA GLU A 48 -7.42 -13.46 -8.41
C GLU A 48 -7.82 -14.43 -7.28
N HIS A 49 -8.55 -15.49 -7.61
CA HIS A 49 -8.96 -16.49 -6.62
C HIS A 49 -7.75 -17.23 -6.00
N VAL A 50 -6.79 -17.64 -6.83
CA VAL A 50 -5.57 -18.31 -6.37
C VAL A 50 -4.75 -17.39 -5.45
N ASN A 51 -4.63 -16.11 -5.80
CA ASN A 51 -3.93 -15.13 -4.96
C ASN A 51 -4.63 -14.97 -3.60
N TYR A 52 -5.96 -14.84 -3.58
CA TYR A 52 -6.71 -14.73 -2.34
C TYR A 52 -6.47 -15.92 -1.41
N VAL A 53 -6.52 -17.14 -1.94
CA VAL A 53 -6.24 -18.36 -1.16
C VAL A 53 -4.79 -18.39 -0.69
N TYR A 54 -3.83 -18.07 -1.57
CA TYR A 54 -2.41 -18.02 -1.24
C TYR A 54 -2.10 -17.06 -0.08
N VAL A 55 -2.61 -15.83 -0.13
CA VAL A 55 -2.40 -14.82 0.93
C VAL A 55 -3.04 -15.29 2.24
N THR A 56 -4.21 -15.91 2.16
CA THR A 56 -4.90 -16.46 3.34
C THR A 56 -4.06 -17.56 3.99
N GLU A 57 -3.58 -18.53 3.22
CA GLU A 57 -2.75 -19.63 3.72
C GLU A 57 -1.40 -19.15 4.24
N LEU A 58 -0.75 -18.22 3.53
CA LEU A 58 0.50 -17.62 3.97
C LEU A 58 0.33 -16.93 5.34
N ARG A 59 -0.78 -16.20 5.53
CA ARG A 59 -1.12 -15.61 6.83
C ARG A 59 -1.34 -16.70 7.89
N THR A 60 -2.07 -17.76 7.58
CA THR A 60 -2.32 -18.88 8.52
C THR A 60 -1.02 -19.51 9.00
N LEU A 61 -0.05 -19.72 8.11
CA LEU A 61 1.24 -20.31 8.43
C LEU A 61 2.17 -19.36 9.19
N LEU A 62 2.29 -18.11 8.75
CA LEU A 62 3.28 -17.18 9.28
C LEU A 62 2.82 -16.42 10.52
N LEU A 63 1.53 -16.10 10.63
CA LEU A 63 1.02 -15.22 11.70
C LEU A 63 1.35 -15.71 13.12
N PRO A 64 1.27 -17.01 13.47
CA PRO A 64 1.65 -17.49 14.80
C PRO A 64 3.12 -17.20 15.14
N SER A 65 4.03 -17.49 14.20
CA SER A 65 5.47 -17.27 14.38
C SER A 65 5.80 -15.77 14.43
N MET A 66 5.19 -14.96 13.56
CA MET A 66 5.35 -13.51 13.56
C MET A 66 4.89 -12.89 14.89
N LYS A 67 3.77 -13.36 15.46
CA LYS A 67 3.32 -12.89 16.79
C LYS A 67 4.37 -13.14 17.87
N ASN A 68 5.07 -14.27 17.81
CA ASN A 68 6.14 -14.59 18.77
C ASN A 68 7.36 -13.68 18.59
N ILE A 69 7.78 -13.46 17.34
CA ILE A 69 8.89 -12.56 17.01
C ILE A 69 8.56 -11.14 17.48
N VAL A 70 7.39 -10.62 17.12
CA VAL A 70 6.95 -9.26 17.50
C VAL A 70 6.85 -9.12 19.02
N ARG A 71 6.28 -10.11 19.72
CA ARG A 71 6.22 -10.08 21.18
C ARG A 71 7.61 -10.00 21.81
N ARG A 72 8.55 -10.80 21.30
CA ARG A 72 9.94 -10.80 21.80
C ARG A 72 10.64 -9.47 21.51
N LEU A 73 10.48 -8.94 20.29
CA LEU A 73 11.02 -7.63 19.91
C LEU A 73 10.49 -6.52 20.81
N VAL A 74 9.18 -6.51 21.12
CA VAL A 74 8.58 -5.55 22.05
C VAL A 74 9.19 -5.66 23.45
N ILE A 75 9.38 -6.89 23.96
CA ILE A 75 10.02 -7.10 25.27
C ILE A 75 11.46 -6.59 25.28
N GLU A 76 12.24 -6.88 24.23
CA GLU A 76 13.62 -6.43 24.09
C GLU A 76 13.71 -4.90 23.99
N CYS A 77 12.88 -4.26 23.16
CA CYS A 77 12.82 -2.79 23.06
C CYS A 77 12.44 -2.11 24.38
N VAL A 78 11.52 -2.70 25.15
CA VAL A 78 11.14 -2.19 26.48
C VAL A 78 12.30 -2.35 27.47
N ALA A 79 13.00 -3.48 27.45
CA ALA A 79 14.14 -3.73 28.32
C ALA A 79 15.34 -2.80 28.01
N ASP A 80 15.60 -2.52 26.73
CA ASP A 80 16.69 -1.66 26.28
C ASP A 80 16.37 -0.15 26.43
N GLY A 81 15.13 0.22 26.80
CA GLY A 81 14.70 1.60 26.94
C GLY A 81 14.64 2.38 25.61
N PHE A 82 14.84 1.71 24.47
CA PHE A 82 14.81 2.29 23.13
C PHE A 82 13.56 1.83 22.38
N ASP A 83 12.51 2.64 22.47
CA ASP A 83 11.42 2.63 21.50
C ASP A 83 11.82 3.55 20.33
N THR A 84 12.15 2.97 19.18
CA THR A 84 12.52 3.72 17.97
C THR A 84 11.36 4.58 17.45
N VAL A 85 10.11 4.26 17.80
CA VAL A 85 8.92 5.05 17.45
C VAL A 85 8.79 6.29 18.34
N ARG A 86 9.23 6.23 19.60
CA ARG A 86 9.18 7.39 20.52
C ARG A 86 10.24 8.44 20.28
N LYS A 87 11.30 8.16 19.53
CA LYS A 87 12.36 9.13 19.22
C LYS A 87 12.02 10.08 18.06
N ALA A 88 10.88 9.90 17.40
CA ALA A 88 10.47 10.68 16.23
C ALA A 88 9.42 11.77 16.53
N VAL A 89 9.35 12.27 17.77
CA VAL A 89 8.51 13.42 18.18
C VAL A 89 9.36 14.47 18.88
#